data_AF-A0A3C0FJZ5-F1
#
_entry.id   AF-A0A3C0FJZ5-F1
#
_cell.length_a   1.000
_cell.length_b   1.000
_cell.length_c   1.000
_cell.angle_alpha   90.00
_cell.angle_beta   90.00
_cell.angle_gamma   90.00
#
_symmetry.space_group_name_H-M   'P 1'
#
loop_
_entity.id
_entity.type
_entity.pdbx_description
1 polymer ?
#
loop_
_entity_poly.entity_id
_entity_poly.type
_entity_poly.pdbx_seq_one_letter_code
_entity_poly.pdbx_strand_id
1 'polypeptide(L)'
;MTDYRQKYQMTPVIGWLLNDRGGMILLGILIAAAILVPASNLLLPESSAFHVPTWMVSLLGKYLCYALLALSVDLIWGFCGILSLGHGAFFALGGYAMGMYLMRQIGDRGVYGDPILPDFMVFLNWQELPWYWYGF
;
A
#
# COMPACT_ATOMS: atom_id res chain seq x y z
N MET A 1 -43.49 18.28 26.73
CA MET A 1 -43.69 16.94 26.17
C MET A 1 -42.55 16.70 25.20
N THR A 2 -41.43 16.22 25.73
CA THR A 2 -40.15 16.11 25.02
C THR A 2 -40.20 14.92 24.06
N ASP A 3 -39.78 15.16 22.83
CA ASP A 3 -39.83 14.23 21.71
C ASP A 3 -38.96 12.98 21.98
N TYR A 4 -39.60 11.82 22.13
CA TYR A 4 -38.92 10.54 22.41
C TYR A 4 -38.21 9.96 21.16
N ARG A 5 -38.35 10.56 19.96
CA ARG A 5 -37.72 10.05 18.73
C ARG A 5 -36.19 10.19 18.68
N GLN A 6 -35.60 11.08 19.47
CA GLN A 6 -34.15 11.34 19.39
C GLN A 6 -33.29 10.28 20.12
N LYS A 7 -33.90 9.43 20.96
CA LYS A 7 -33.19 8.42 21.76
C LYS A 7 -32.73 7.19 20.95
N TYR A 8 -33.22 7.02 19.72
CA TYR A 8 -32.83 5.96 18.79
C TYR A 8 -32.04 6.49 17.58
N GLN A 9 -31.27 7.58 17.75
CA GLN A 9 -30.22 7.91 16.79
C GLN A 9 -29.18 6.79 16.85
N MET A 10 -29.31 5.81 15.95
CA MET A 10 -28.26 4.84 15.63
C MET A 10 -26.94 5.60 15.54
N THR A 11 -25.89 5.07 16.15
CA THR A 11 -24.59 5.74 16.23
C THR A 11 -24.19 6.29 14.85
N PRO A 12 -23.58 7.48 14.78
CA PRO A 12 -23.36 8.19 13.52
C PRO A 12 -22.64 7.34 12.46
N VAL A 13 -21.81 6.39 12.90
CA VAL A 13 -21.13 5.40 12.07
C VAL A 13 -22.08 4.39 11.42
N ILE A 14 -23.03 3.83 12.17
CA ILE A 14 -23.99 2.84 11.64
C ILE A 14 -24.98 3.52 10.68
N GLY A 15 -25.42 4.74 11.01
CA GLY A 15 -26.28 5.53 10.11
C GLY A 15 -25.59 5.86 8.78
N TRP A 16 -24.29 6.18 8.81
CA TRP A 16 -23.50 6.44 7.61
C TRP A 16 -23.30 5.16 6.77
N LEU A 17 -22.95 4.04 7.42
CA LEU A 17 -22.75 2.75 6.75
C LEU A 17 -24.02 2.25 6.05
N LEU A 18 -25.17 2.29 6.72
CA LEU A 18 -26.44 1.81 6.15
C LEU A 18 -26.95 2.69 5.01
N ASN A 19 -26.49 3.93 4.91
CA ASN A 19 -26.84 4.83 3.82
C ASN A 19 -25.97 4.59 2.56
N ASP A 20 -24.75 4.04 2.73
CA ASP A 20 -23.89 3.66 1.61
C ASP A 20 -24.30 2.31 1.01
N ARG A 21 -25.13 2.36 -0.03
CA ARG A 21 -25.59 1.17 -0.76
C ARG A 21 -24.43 0.36 -1.34
N GLY A 22 -23.36 1.00 -1.79
CA GLY A 22 -22.20 0.31 -2.38
C GLY A 22 -21.44 -0.49 -1.33
N GLY A 23 -21.08 0.17 -0.22
CA GLY A 23 -20.41 -0.47 0.91
C GLY A 23 -21.22 -1.63 1.49
N MET A 24 -22.53 -1.46 1.64
CA MET A 24 -23.42 -2.52 2.14
C MET A 24 -23.50 -3.74 1.22
N ILE A 25 -23.53 -3.54 -0.11
CA ILE A 25 -23.51 -4.64 -1.08
C ILE A 25 -22.18 -5.40 -0.97
N LEU A 26 -21.05 -4.68 -0.93
CA LEU A 26 -19.72 -5.29 -0.81
C LEU A 26 -19.57 -6.10 0.48
N LEU A 27 -19.97 -5.53 1.62
CA LEU A 27 -19.94 -6.22 2.92
C LEU A 27 -20.85 -7.45 2.92
N GLY A 28 -22.04 -7.33 2.33
CA GLY A 28 -22.96 -8.45 2.16
C GLY A 28 -22.35 -9.60 1.36
N ILE A 29 -21.68 -9.29 0.23
CA ILE A 29 -20.99 -10.28 -0.60
C ILE A 29 -19.84 -10.94 0.17
N LEU A 30 -19.03 -10.17 0.91
CA LEU A 30 -17.92 -10.72 1.69
C LEU A 30 -18.39 -11.66 2.80
N ILE A 31 -19.43 -11.28 3.53
CA ILE A 31 -20.02 -12.12 4.58
C ILE A 31 -20.64 -13.38 3.96
N ALA A 32 -21.37 -13.23 2.87
CA ALA A 32 -21.95 -14.36 2.15
C ALA A 32 -20.84 -15.32 1.68
N ALA A 33 -19.76 -14.82 1.07
CA ALA A 33 -18.63 -15.65 0.64
C ALA A 33 -17.94 -16.34 1.82
N ALA A 34 -17.72 -15.64 2.93
CA ALA A 34 -17.09 -16.19 4.13
C ALA A 34 -17.89 -17.34 4.77
N ILE A 35 -19.21 -17.39 4.56
CA ILE A 35 -20.08 -18.46 5.07
C ILE A 35 -20.31 -19.55 4.01
N LEU A 36 -20.68 -19.15 2.79
CA LEU A 36 -21.05 -20.06 1.71
C LEU A 36 -19.87 -20.90 1.25
N VAL A 37 -18.66 -20.34 1.17
CA VAL A 37 -17.49 -21.10 0.69
C VAL A 37 -17.13 -22.25 1.64
N PRO A 38 -16.99 -22.05 2.97
CA PRO A 38 -16.82 -23.16 3.92
C PRO A 38 -18.02 -24.10 3.98
N ALA A 39 -19.25 -23.58 3.91
CA ALA A 39 -20.45 -24.40 3.90
C ALA A 39 -20.51 -25.33 2.68
N SER A 40 -20.15 -24.84 1.50
CA SER A 40 -20.05 -25.64 0.26
C SER A 40 -18.94 -26.68 0.32
N ASN A 41 -17.87 -26.45 1.09
CA ASN A 41 -16.83 -27.45 1.31
C ASN A 41 -17.28 -28.55 2.29
N LEU A 42 -18.03 -28.21 3.34
CA LEU A 42 -18.40 -29.15 4.41
C LEU A 42 -19.72 -29.89 4.18
N LEU A 43 -20.72 -29.25 3.59
CA LEU A 43 -22.09 -29.76 3.51
C LEU A 43 -22.41 -30.48 2.20
N LEU A 44 -21.65 -30.20 1.13
CA LEU A 44 -21.91 -30.75 -0.19
C LEU A 44 -21.03 -31.98 -0.46
N PRO A 45 -21.59 -33.06 -1.04
CA PRO A 45 -20.80 -34.22 -1.47
C PRO A 45 -19.81 -33.82 -2.57
N GLU A 46 -18.66 -34.50 -2.63
CA GLU A 46 -17.60 -34.25 -3.63
C GLU A 46 -18.09 -34.40 -5.08
N SER A 47 -19.16 -35.16 -5.32
CA SER A 47 -19.78 -35.34 -6.64
C SER A 47 -20.67 -34.17 -7.10
N SER A 48 -20.98 -33.23 -6.21
CA SER A 48 -21.80 -32.07 -6.53
C SER A 48 -20.98 -31.00 -7.27
N ALA A 49 -21.56 -30.41 -8.32
CA ALA A 49 -20.93 -29.33 -9.07
C ALA A 49 -20.63 -28.07 -8.22
N PHE A 50 -21.32 -27.92 -7.08
CA PHE A 50 -21.13 -26.79 -6.16
C PHE A 50 -20.17 -27.11 -4.99
N HIS A 51 -19.60 -28.31 -4.94
CA HIS A 51 -18.63 -28.65 -3.90
C HIS A 51 -17.33 -27.86 -4.11
N VAL A 52 -16.92 -27.14 -3.07
CA VAL A 52 -15.66 -26.39 -3.07
C VAL A 52 -14.59 -27.29 -2.45
N PRO A 53 -13.57 -27.74 -3.19
CA PRO A 53 -12.54 -28.59 -2.61
C PRO A 53 -11.65 -27.83 -1.62
N THR A 54 -11.12 -28.54 -0.62
CA THR A 54 -10.39 -27.93 0.51
C THR A 54 -9.18 -27.10 0.09
N TRP A 55 -8.44 -27.53 -0.94
CA TRP A 55 -7.28 -26.76 -1.45
C TRP A 55 -7.69 -25.38 -1.97
N MET A 56 -8.88 -25.26 -2.56
CA MET A 56 -9.40 -24.01 -3.11
C MET A 56 -9.80 -23.06 -1.98
N VAL A 57 -10.36 -23.58 -0.88
CA VAL A 57 -10.61 -22.80 0.34
C VAL A 57 -9.31 -22.21 0.89
N SER A 58 -8.26 -23.03 1.01
CA SER A 58 -6.95 -22.56 1.50
C SER A 58 -6.34 -21.50 0.57
N LEU A 59 -6.44 -21.69 -0.75
CA LEU A 59 -5.91 -20.75 -1.73
C LEU A 59 -6.68 -19.42 -1.72
N LEU A 60 -8.01 -19.47 -1.61
CA LEU A 60 -8.85 -18.29 -1.50
C LEU A 60 -8.53 -17.48 -0.25
N GLY A 61 -8.34 -18.15 0.90
CA GLY A 61 -7.90 -17.49 2.13
C GLY A 61 -6.56 -16.78 1.98
N LYS A 62 -5.59 -17.42 1.31
CA LYS A 62 -4.28 -16.82 0.99
C LYS A 62 -4.43 -15.58 0.12
N TYR A 63 -5.22 -15.66 -0.96
CA TYR A 63 -5.44 -14.52 -1.85
C TYR A 63 -6.20 -13.39 -1.20
N LEU A 64 -7.18 -13.69 -0.34
CA LEU A 64 -7.89 -12.67 0.44
C LEU A 64 -6.93 -11.92 1.38
N CYS A 65 -5.99 -12.63 1.99
CA CYS A 65 -4.96 -12.02 2.83
C CYS A 65 -4.07 -11.04 2.02
N TYR A 66 -3.64 -11.43 0.81
CA TYR A 66 -2.92 -10.51 -0.09
C TYR A 66 -3.78 -9.36 -0.61
N ALA A 67 -5.08 -9.58 -0.85
CA ALA A 67 -5.99 -8.54 -1.27
C ALA A 67 -6.19 -7.48 -0.16
N LEU A 68 -6.33 -7.91 1.10
CA LEU A 68 -6.39 -7.01 2.26
C LEU A 68 -5.10 -6.20 2.42
N LEU A 69 -3.95 -6.84 2.23
CA LEU A 69 -2.66 -6.13 2.19
C LEU A 69 -2.66 -5.06 1.11
N ALA A 70 -3.02 -5.40 -0.13
CA ALA A 70 -3.06 -4.46 -1.25
C ALA A 70 -4.03 -3.30 -0.99
N LEU A 71 -5.23 -3.60 -0.49
CA LEU A 71 -6.25 -2.61 -0.15
C LEU A 71 -5.81 -1.67 0.98
N SER A 72 -5.06 -2.17 1.96
CA SER A 72 -4.50 -1.32 3.01
C SER A 72 -3.52 -0.28 2.46
N VAL A 73 -2.66 -0.68 1.51
CA VAL A 73 -1.70 0.23 0.86
C VAL A 73 -2.43 1.23 -0.03
N ASP A 74 -3.46 0.78 -0.75
CA ASP A 74 -4.31 1.63 -1.58
C ASP A 74 -5.04 2.70 -0.74
N LEU A 75 -5.58 2.35 0.42
CA LEU A 75 -6.22 3.33 1.31
C LEU A 75 -5.24 4.34 1.89
N ILE A 76 -4.06 3.89 2.35
CA ILE A 76 -3.06 4.79 2.94
C ILE A 76 -2.56 5.81 1.90
N TRP A 77 -2.30 5.36 0.67
CA TRP A 77 -1.77 6.23 -0.37
C TRP A 77 -2.85 6.96 -1.15
N GLY A 78 -3.86 6.25 -1.65
CA GLY A 78 -4.92 6.78 -2.50
C GLY A 78 -5.95 7.62 -1.75
N PHE A 79 -6.31 7.24 -0.51
CA PHE A 79 -7.29 8.00 0.27
C PHE A 79 -6.63 8.97 1.27
N CYS A 80 -5.67 8.50 2.09
CA CYS A 80 -5.03 9.38 3.07
C CYS A 80 -3.93 10.27 2.47
N GLY A 81 -3.39 9.95 1.29
CA GLY A 81 -2.30 10.70 0.67
C GLY A 81 -0.93 10.51 1.35
N ILE A 82 -0.76 9.49 2.20
CA ILE A 82 0.45 9.27 2.99
C ILE A 82 1.33 8.21 2.33
N LEU A 83 2.61 8.53 2.07
CA LEU A 83 3.56 7.58 1.49
C LEU A 83 3.72 6.34 2.38
N SER A 84 3.62 5.15 1.78
CA SER A 84 4.05 3.92 2.45
C SER A 84 5.57 3.89 2.58
N LEU A 85 6.10 3.17 3.56
CA LEU A 85 7.56 2.99 3.73
C LEU A 85 8.22 2.45 2.44
N GLY A 86 7.55 1.52 1.76
CA GLY A 86 8.02 0.96 0.49
C GLY A 86 8.19 2.03 -0.58
N HIS A 87 7.17 2.88 -0.77
CA HIS A 87 7.27 4.01 -1.70
C HIS A 87 8.36 5.00 -1.29
N GLY A 88 8.42 5.35 0.01
CA GLY A 88 9.43 6.26 0.54
C GLY A 88 10.86 5.80 0.29
N ALA A 89 11.14 4.50 0.44
CA ALA A 89 12.46 3.93 0.18
C ALA A 89 12.87 4.12 -1.29
N PHE A 90 11.98 3.84 -2.25
CA PHE A 90 12.28 4.02 -3.67
C PHE A 90 12.38 5.50 -4.07
N PHE A 91 11.54 6.37 -3.50
CA PHE A 91 11.66 7.82 -3.71
C PHE A 91 12.97 8.37 -3.17
N ALA A 92 13.41 7.92 -2.00
CA ALA A 92 14.69 8.33 -1.42
C ALA A 92 15.87 7.87 -2.29
N LEU A 93 15.85 6.63 -2.78
CA LEU A 93 16.88 6.12 -3.69
C LEU A 93 16.91 6.89 -5.01
N GLY A 94 15.75 7.15 -5.63
CA GLY A 94 15.65 7.94 -6.86
C GLY A 94 16.10 9.38 -6.67
N GLY A 95 15.70 10.02 -5.56
CA GLY A 95 16.12 11.37 -5.21
C GLY A 95 17.63 11.47 -4.95
N TYR A 96 18.21 10.47 -4.29
CA TYR A 96 19.66 10.38 -4.10
C TYR A 96 20.40 10.22 -5.43
N ALA A 97 19.94 9.32 -6.31
CA ALA A 97 20.54 9.13 -7.63
C ALA A 97 20.46 10.41 -8.49
N MET A 98 19.32 11.12 -8.47
CA MET A 98 19.18 12.40 -9.16
C MET A 98 20.10 13.47 -8.55
N GLY A 99 20.16 13.57 -7.22
CA GLY A 99 21.06 14.50 -6.54
C GLY A 99 22.53 14.22 -6.85
N MET A 100 22.93 12.95 -6.87
CA MET A 100 24.27 12.51 -7.27
C MET A 100 24.59 12.95 -8.70
N TYR A 101 23.69 12.70 -9.65
CA TYR A 101 23.87 13.10 -11.04
C TYR A 101 24.04 14.61 -11.18
N LEU A 102 23.12 15.39 -10.59
CA LEU A 102 23.16 16.85 -10.66
C LEU A 102 24.44 17.43 -10.03
N MET A 103 24.89 16.88 -8.90
CA MET A 103 26.13 17.32 -8.25
C MET A 103 27.36 17.03 -9.10
N ARG A 104 27.38 15.90 -9.82
CA ARG A 104 28.47 15.57 -10.75
C ARG A 104 28.44 16.42 -12.02
N GLN A 105 27.26 16.86 -12.46
CA GLN A 105 27.14 17.76 -13.62
C GLN A 105 27.72 19.16 -13.39
N ILE A 106 27.91 19.57 -12.14
CA ILE A 106 28.56 20.84 -11.80
C ILE A 106 30.04 20.79 -12.23
N GLY A 107 30.77 19.72 -11.85
CA GLY A 107 32.17 19.50 -12.23
C GLY A 107 33.06 20.71 -11.97
N ASP A 108 33.83 21.10 -12.99
CA ASP A 108 34.78 22.23 -12.97
C ASP A 108 34.12 23.62 -12.75
N ARG A 109 32.79 23.68 -12.82
CA ARG A 109 32.00 24.90 -12.52
C ARG A 109 31.73 25.07 -11.02
N GLY A 110 32.17 24.12 -10.20
CA GLY A 110 32.11 24.20 -8.73
C GLY A 110 33.08 25.23 -8.15
N VAL A 111 32.91 25.54 -6.86
CA VAL A 111 33.75 26.48 -6.12
C VAL A 111 35.21 26.00 -6.07
N TYR A 112 35.42 24.68 -5.94
CA TYR A 112 36.77 24.10 -5.91
C TYR A 112 37.31 23.74 -7.30
N GLY A 113 36.45 23.75 -8.33
CA GLY A 113 36.83 23.51 -9.72
C GLY A 113 37.34 22.10 -10.01
N ASP A 114 37.03 21.11 -9.17
CA ASP A 114 37.45 19.72 -9.38
C ASP A 114 36.57 19.04 -10.45
N PRO A 115 37.17 18.45 -11.52
CA PRO A 115 36.40 17.86 -12.62
C PRO A 115 35.73 16.52 -12.27
N ILE A 116 36.11 15.87 -11.16
CA ILE A 116 35.68 14.51 -10.81
C ILE A 116 34.91 14.50 -9.48
N LEU A 117 35.43 15.19 -8.47
CA LEU A 117 34.87 15.23 -7.13
C LEU A 117 33.86 16.39 -6.99
N PRO A 118 32.62 16.12 -6.53
CA PRO A 118 31.71 17.19 -6.15
C PRO A 118 32.28 18.07 -5.03
N ASP A 119 31.95 19.37 -5.04
CA ASP A 119 32.49 20.36 -4.10
C ASP A 119 32.39 19.96 -2.62
N PHE A 120 31.30 19.30 -2.20
CA PHE A 120 31.15 18.87 -0.80
C PHE A 120 32.13 17.76 -0.41
N MET A 121 32.53 16.89 -1.35
CA MET A 121 33.52 15.85 -1.10
C MET A 121 34.92 16.45 -0.99
N VAL A 122 35.22 17.45 -1.83
CA VAL A 122 36.46 18.24 -1.74
C VAL A 122 36.52 18.97 -0.39
N PHE A 123 35.42 19.60 0.03
CA PHE A 123 35.29 20.25 1.34
C PHE A 123 35.54 19.27 2.51
N LEU A 124 35.05 18.04 2.40
CA LEU A 124 35.30 16.96 3.38
C LEU A 124 36.68 16.29 3.23
N ASN A 125 37.57 16.84 2.38
CA ASN A 125 38.92 16.36 2.10
C ASN A 125 38.98 14.91 1.57
N TRP A 126 37.99 14.50 0.77
CA TRP A 126 38.01 13.22 0.07
C TRP A 126 39.02 13.26 -1.07
N GLN A 127 39.69 12.12 -1.30
CA GLN A 127 40.76 12.01 -2.28
C GLN A 127 40.31 11.36 -3.60
N GLU A 128 39.24 10.56 -3.55
CA GLU A 128 38.74 9.80 -4.69
C GLU A 128 37.22 9.66 -4.63
N LEU A 129 36.60 9.48 -5.80
CA LEU A 129 35.16 9.28 -5.90
C LEU A 129 34.83 7.84 -5.48
N PRO A 130 33.96 7.63 -4.47
CA PRO A 130 33.60 6.28 -4.07
C PRO A 130 32.92 5.51 -5.19
N TRP A 131 33.07 4.19 -5.13
CA TRP A 131 32.54 3.29 -6.15
C TRP A 131 31.02 3.45 -6.39
N TYR A 132 30.23 3.71 -5.35
CA TYR A 132 28.78 3.90 -5.46
C TYR A 132 28.36 5.28 -6.02
N TRP A 133 29.32 6.20 -6.24
CA TRP A 133 29.11 7.52 -6.87
C TRP A 133 29.44 7.58 -8.35
N TYR A 134 30.01 6.51 -8.93
CA TYR A 134 30.26 6.46 -10.37
C TYR A 134 28.97 6.50 -11.21
N GLY A 135 27.81 6.34 -10.59
CA GLY A 135 26.52 6.34 -11.28
C GLY A 135 26.36 5.15 -12.21
N PHE A 136 25.37 5.22 -13.09
CA PHE A 136 25.10 4.30 -14.18
C PHE A 136 25.00 5.07 -15.50
#